data_AF-A0A0S4M4L2-F1
#
_entry.id   AF-A0A0S4M4L2-F1
#
_cell.length_a   1.000
_cell.length_b   1.000
_cell.length_c   1.000
_cell.angle_alpha   90.00
_cell.angle_beta   90.00
_cell.angle_gamma   90.00
#
_symmetry.space_group_name_H-M   'P 1'
#
loop_
_entity.id
_entity.type
_entity.pdbx_description
1 polymer ?
#
loop_
_entity_poly.entity_id
_entity_poly.type
_entity_poly.pdbx_seq_one_letter_code
_entity_poly.pdbx_strand_id
1 'polypeptide(L)'
;MAFPYTLLEMSLMSVFGVSCKKSVECLSQISPKKAIEFAIIIKSKSIGCYRTKYESVFESNVDIQCHKNYDEFCFNNCDDLSNSEKVKAVISLKRSIDGIIVLTNDCFLKYFPLSEHNHFCSYFPIYQQIRSDNFMLRIMIFELSRLLLKLLDQIGLDLYSLINALLIQINYYNSLLNKLLVLRKNTMKGCSVRECLKNYMRCSLSLKEIVIPLIECCNFVFLEDLMKIFESKILDSRLERYRSTYELEIRNIYSFLKSKYSAIIINKRMRIKFLLKKIDLRDKDTLNKIYSFLKIQCHKKFSNRRVIIKRLLEKVNMGISDSLYKDDKTLIFVRSTIELVKKLDNEIFEMKLFLRKFMRRHNNCLVGSIIKK
;
A
#
# COMPACT_ATOMS: atom_id res chain seq x y z
N MET A 1 -8.24 -38.20 3.24
CA MET A 1 -7.73 -37.81 1.91
C MET A 1 -7.69 -36.30 1.84
N ALA A 2 -6.57 -35.69 1.45
CA ALA A 2 -6.51 -34.24 1.23
C ALA A 2 -7.02 -33.96 -0.19
N PHE A 3 -7.97 -33.02 -0.32
CA PHE A 3 -8.38 -32.53 -1.63
C PHE A 3 -7.20 -31.78 -2.30
N PRO A 4 -6.99 -31.94 -3.62
CA PRO A 4 -5.96 -31.19 -4.31
C PRO A 4 -6.25 -29.68 -4.26
N TYR A 5 -5.20 -28.87 -4.17
CA TYR A 5 -5.32 -27.41 -4.26
C TYR A 5 -5.81 -26.98 -5.64
N THR A 6 -6.63 -25.93 -5.67
CA THR A 6 -7.02 -25.26 -6.92
C THR A 6 -5.83 -24.50 -7.52
N LEU A 7 -5.89 -24.19 -8.83
CA LEU A 7 -4.86 -23.39 -9.50
C LEU A 7 -4.68 -22.00 -8.86
N LEU A 8 -5.78 -21.41 -8.39
CA LEU A 8 -5.74 -20.13 -7.67
C LEU A 8 -4.96 -20.26 -6.36
N GLU A 9 -5.27 -21.28 -5.55
CA GLU A 9 -4.56 -21.54 -4.29
C GLU A 9 -3.08 -21.80 -4.52
N MET A 10 -2.72 -22.61 -5.53
CA MET A 10 -1.32 -22.85 -5.89
C MET A 10 -0.60 -21.55 -6.31
N SER A 11 -1.30 -20.68 -7.03
CA SER A 11 -0.75 -19.37 -7.43
C SER A 11 -0.53 -18.46 -6.22
N LEU A 12 -1.49 -18.42 -5.29
CA LEU A 12 -1.36 -17.67 -4.04
C LEU A 12 -0.21 -18.20 -3.17
N MET A 13 -0.09 -19.52 -3.03
CA MET A 13 1.02 -20.16 -2.32
C MET A 13 2.37 -19.75 -2.90
N SER A 14 2.51 -19.79 -4.23
CA SER A 14 3.74 -19.43 -4.94
C SER A 14 4.10 -17.95 -4.77
N VAL A 15 3.12 -17.05 -4.94
CA VAL A 15 3.34 -15.59 -4.87
C VAL A 15 3.67 -15.13 -3.45
N PHE A 16 2.95 -15.65 -2.43
CA PHE A 16 3.05 -15.18 -1.05
C PHE A 16 3.93 -16.06 -0.16
N GLY A 17 4.50 -17.15 -0.69
CA GLY A 17 5.39 -18.04 0.06
C GLY A 17 4.72 -18.79 1.21
N VAL A 18 3.40 -19.00 1.15
CA VAL A 18 2.65 -19.76 2.17
C VAL A 18 2.43 -21.20 1.73
N SER A 19 2.45 -22.12 2.67
CA SER A 19 2.31 -23.55 2.42
C SER A 19 1.27 -24.23 3.30
N CYS A 20 0.89 -23.61 4.42
CA CYS A 20 -0.04 -24.21 5.36
C CYS A 20 -1.48 -23.97 4.89
N LYS A 21 -2.32 -25.00 5.00
CA LYS A 21 -3.71 -24.98 4.48
C LYS A 21 -4.53 -23.81 5.03
N LYS A 22 -4.42 -23.52 6.33
CA LYS A 22 -5.15 -22.41 6.98
C LYS A 22 -4.73 -21.03 6.44
N SER A 23 -3.44 -20.85 6.14
CA SER A 23 -2.96 -19.63 5.49
C SER A 23 -3.53 -19.48 4.09
N VAL A 24 -3.56 -20.58 3.32
CA VAL A 24 -4.13 -20.60 1.96
C VAL A 24 -5.63 -20.28 1.99
N GLU A 25 -6.39 -20.91 2.90
CA GLU A 25 -7.81 -20.62 3.11
C GLU A 25 -8.06 -19.14 3.43
N CYS A 26 -7.16 -18.51 4.20
CA CYS A 26 -7.23 -17.08 4.51
C CYS A 26 -6.93 -16.22 3.28
N LEU A 27 -5.96 -16.60 2.43
CA LEU A 27 -5.66 -15.89 1.18
C LEU A 27 -6.76 -16.03 0.13
N SER A 28 -7.48 -17.16 0.11
CA SER A 28 -8.61 -17.37 -0.80
C SER A 28 -9.78 -16.42 -0.55
N GLN A 29 -9.78 -15.69 0.59
CA GLN A 29 -10.74 -14.61 0.85
C GLN A 29 -10.41 -13.33 0.09
N ILE A 30 -9.18 -13.17 -0.41
CA ILE A 30 -8.75 -12.01 -1.18
C ILE A 30 -9.27 -12.16 -2.61
N SER A 31 -9.92 -11.11 -3.13
CA SER A 31 -10.39 -11.14 -4.52
C SER A 31 -9.20 -11.32 -5.49
N PRO A 32 -9.36 -12.05 -6.62
CA PRO A 32 -8.27 -12.26 -7.57
C PRO A 32 -7.63 -10.96 -8.07
N LYS A 33 -8.44 -9.92 -8.28
CA LYS A 33 -7.95 -8.58 -8.65
C LYS A 33 -6.99 -8.02 -7.59
N LYS A 34 -7.34 -8.13 -6.30
CA LYS A 34 -6.52 -7.64 -5.20
C LYS A 34 -5.27 -8.47 -5.01
N ALA A 35 -5.35 -9.79 -5.15
CA ALA A 35 -4.19 -10.67 -5.14
C ALA A 35 -3.18 -10.29 -6.24
N ILE A 36 -3.65 -9.98 -7.45
CA ILE A 36 -2.81 -9.49 -8.55
C ILE A 36 -2.19 -8.13 -8.21
N GLU A 37 -2.97 -7.19 -7.67
CA GLU A 37 -2.44 -5.89 -7.21
C GLU A 37 -1.32 -6.08 -6.18
N PHE A 38 -1.53 -6.92 -5.16
CA PHE A 38 -0.52 -7.23 -4.15
C PHE A 38 0.71 -7.90 -4.75
N ALA A 39 0.55 -8.87 -5.65
CA ALA A 39 1.65 -9.54 -6.33
C ALA A 39 2.53 -8.55 -7.10
N ILE A 40 1.92 -7.58 -7.79
CA ILE A 40 2.64 -6.53 -8.51
C ILE A 40 3.42 -5.64 -7.55
N ILE A 41 2.81 -5.24 -6.43
CA ILE A 41 3.47 -4.42 -5.41
C ILE A 41 4.68 -5.17 -4.83
N ILE A 42 4.52 -6.42 -4.42
CA ILE A 42 5.59 -7.24 -3.83
C ILE A 42 6.72 -7.46 -4.85
N LYS A 43 6.37 -7.79 -6.10
CA LYS A 43 7.35 -8.04 -7.16
C LYS A 43 8.13 -6.78 -7.56
N SER A 44 7.50 -5.61 -7.48
CA SER A 44 8.16 -4.36 -7.85
C SER A 44 9.39 -4.06 -6.98
N LYS A 45 9.48 -4.61 -5.76
CA LYS A 45 10.62 -4.52 -4.82
C LYS A 45 11.18 -3.10 -4.61
N SER A 46 10.54 -2.07 -5.14
CA SER A 46 10.93 -0.67 -5.03
C SER A 46 10.54 -0.20 -3.64
N ILE A 47 11.39 -0.53 -2.67
CA ILE A 47 11.28 -0.12 -1.27
C ILE A 47 11.25 1.42 -1.23
N GLY A 48 10.20 1.98 -0.63
CA GLY A 48 10.16 3.40 -0.29
C GLY A 48 9.56 4.37 -1.32
N CYS A 49 8.80 3.91 -2.31
CA CYS A 49 8.20 4.83 -3.28
C CYS A 49 7.02 5.60 -2.66
N TYR A 50 7.21 6.91 -2.43
CA TYR A 50 6.08 7.79 -2.12
C TYR A 50 5.06 7.72 -3.23
N ARG A 51 3.81 7.63 -2.78
CA ARG A 51 2.69 7.90 -3.65
C ARG A 51 2.08 9.21 -3.28
N THR A 52 1.66 9.90 -4.31
CA THR A 52 0.75 11.02 -4.18
C THR A 52 -0.66 10.47 -4.00
N LYS A 53 -1.56 11.22 -3.38
CA LYS A 53 -2.96 10.77 -3.22
C LYS A 53 -3.71 10.58 -4.56
N TYR A 54 -3.10 11.00 -5.66
CA TYR A 54 -3.69 10.98 -7.00
C TYR A 54 -3.26 9.78 -7.85
N GLU A 55 -2.34 8.95 -7.35
CA GLU A 55 -1.79 7.81 -8.07
C GLU A 55 -2.58 6.53 -7.85
N SER A 56 -2.70 5.75 -8.91
CA SER A 56 -3.10 4.35 -8.80
C SER A 56 -1.89 3.44 -8.63
N VAL A 57 -2.14 2.23 -8.12
CA VAL A 57 -1.11 1.20 -7.92
C VAL A 57 -0.33 0.88 -9.19
N PHE A 58 -0.95 1.07 -10.36
CA PHE A 58 -0.41 0.71 -11.67
C PHE A 58 0.34 1.84 -12.38
N GLU A 59 0.34 3.07 -11.84
CA GLU A 59 0.91 4.25 -12.51
C GLU A 59 2.28 4.67 -11.95
N SER A 60 2.80 4.00 -10.90
CA SER A 60 4.05 4.38 -10.24
C SER A 60 5.29 3.66 -10.83
N ASN A 61 5.92 4.24 -11.85
CA ASN A 61 7.19 3.73 -12.43
C ASN A 61 8.41 4.62 -12.14
N VAL A 62 8.35 5.52 -11.15
CA VAL A 62 9.49 6.41 -10.86
C VAL A 62 9.71 6.43 -9.36
N ASP A 63 10.90 5.99 -8.96
CA ASP A 63 11.32 5.83 -7.58
C ASP A 63 11.93 7.15 -7.07
N ILE A 64 11.34 7.75 -6.05
CA ILE A 64 12.15 8.53 -5.10
C ILE A 64 12.54 7.55 -4.03
N GLN A 65 13.83 7.38 -3.83
CA GLN A 65 14.33 6.77 -2.62
C GLN A 65 14.35 7.82 -1.52
N CYS A 66 13.58 7.63 -0.43
CA CYS A 66 13.65 8.59 0.66
C CYS A 66 14.96 8.50 1.43
N HIS A 67 15.20 9.55 2.23
CA HIS A 67 16.22 9.53 3.25
C HIS A 67 15.99 8.34 4.20
N LYS A 68 17.08 7.68 4.60
CA LYS A 68 17.08 6.48 5.46
C LYS A 68 16.37 6.64 6.82
N ASN A 69 16.02 7.86 7.22
CA ASN A 69 15.44 8.18 8.52
C ASN A 69 13.94 8.55 8.44
N TYR A 70 13.28 8.21 7.34
CA TYR A 70 11.88 8.60 7.15
C TYR A 70 10.95 8.04 8.23
N ASP A 71 11.08 6.76 8.59
CA ASP A 71 10.23 6.16 9.62
C ASP A 71 10.40 6.87 10.98
N GLU A 72 11.61 7.32 11.29
CA GLU A 72 11.90 8.12 12.49
C GLU A 72 11.31 9.52 12.39
N PHE A 73 11.45 10.17 11.23
CA PHE A 73 10.83 11.48 10.98
C PHE A 73 9.31 11.41 11.13
N CYS A 74 8.65 10.44 10.50
CA CYS A 74 7.20 10.27 10.64
C CYS A 74 6.81 9.94 12.07
N PHE A 75 7.59 9.14 12.79
CA PHE A 75 7.29 8.83 14.18
C PHE A 75 7.35 10.09 15.06
N ASN A 76 8.36 10.93 14.88
CA ASN A 76 8.56 12.12 15.69
C ASN A 76 7.58 13.25 15.36
N ASN A 77 6.91 13.19 14.21
CA ASN A 77 6.00 14.23 13.74
C ASN A 77 4.58 13.69 13.47
N CYS A 78 4.26 12.48 13.93
CA CYS A 78 2.98 11.86 13.62
C CYS A 78 1.79 12.62 14.22
N ASP A 79 1.97 13.31 15.35
CA ASP A 79 0.92 14.10 16.00
C ASP A 79 0.42 15.27 15.14
N ASP A 80 1.26 15.77 14.22
CA ASP A 80 0.91 16.85 13.29
C ASP A 80 0.09 16.34 12.08
N LEU A 81 -0.07 15.02 11.93
CA LEU A 81 -0.80 14.41 10.82
C LEU A 81 -2.29 14.26 11.15
N SER A 82 -3.15 14.54 10.18
CA SER A 82 -4.60 14.33 10.30
C SER A 82 -5.00 12.88 10.53
N ASN A 83 -4.08 11.93 10.33
CA ASN A 83 -4.26 10.50 10.54
C ASN A 83 -3.17 9.92 11.48
N SER A 84 -2.74 10.71 12.46
CA SER A 84 -1.68 10.40 13.43
C SER A 84 -1.77 8.98 14.02
N GLU A 85 -2.95 8.56 14.47
CA GLU A 85 -3.17 7.22 15.03
C GLU A 85 -2.84 6.09 14.06
N LYS A 86 -3.24 6.25 12.79
CA LYS A 86 -2.98 5.25 11.74
C LYS A 86 -1.48 5.13 11.48
N VAL A 87 -0.82 6.28 11.38
CA VAL A 87 0.62 6.35 11.14
C VAL A 87 1.40 5.75 12.31
N LYS A 88 1.02 6.07 13.56
CA LYS A 88 1.61 5.46 14.76
C LYS A 88 1.45 3.93 14.76
N ALA A 89 0.26 3.44 14.44
CA ALA A 89 -0.01 2.01 14.41
C ALA A 89 0.81 1.30 13.31
N VAL A 90 0.93 1.90 12.13
CA VAL A 90 1.78 1.42 11.04
C VAL A 90 3.26 1.37 11.42
N ILE A 91 3.79 2.45 12.01
CA ILE A 91 5.19 2.47 12.46
C ILE A 91 5.44 1.43 13.55
N SER A 92 4.50 1.28 14.49
CA SER A 92 4.55 0.23 15.52
C SER A 92 4.56 -1.17 14.91
N LEU A 93 3.73 -1.40 13.88
CA LEU A 93 3.71 -2.65 13.12
C LEU A 93 5.05 -2.92 12.43
N LYS A 94 5.62 -1.93 11.73
CA LYS A 94 6.95 -2.05 11.10
C LYS A 94 8.02 -2.44 12.13
N ARG A 95 8.11 -1.71 13.24
CA ARG A 95 9.06 -1.98 14.33
C ARG A 95 8.87 -3.38 14.93
N SER A 96 7.63 -3.83 15.05
CA SER A 96 7.34 -5.18 15.55
C SER A 96 7.79 -6.27 14.59
N ILE A 97 7.59 -6.08 13.29
CA ILE A 97 8.10 -6.98 12.25
C ILE A 97 9.63 -7.02 12.27
N ASP A 98 10.28 -5.85 12.32
CA ASP A 98 11.74 -5.76 12.41
C ASP A 98 12.27 -6.44 13.68
N GLY A 99 11.62 -6.23 14.83
CA GLY A 99 11.97 -6.90 16.08
C GLY A 99 11.85 -8.42 15.99
N ILE A 100 10.79 -8.95 15.36
CA ILE A 100 10.65 -10.40 15.11
C ILE A 100 11.81 -10.92 14.26
N ILE A 101 12.20 -10.18 13.22
CA ILE A 101 13.30 -10.58 12.32
C ILE A 101 14.63 -10.55 13.04
N VAL A 102 14.92 -9.49 13.81
CA VAL A 102 16.15 -9.38 14.62
C VAL A 102 16.20 -10.52 15.62
N LEU A 103 15.15 -10.74 16.43
CA LEU A 103 15.14 -11.85 17.38
C LEU A 103 15.28 -13.21 16.69
N THR A 104 14.58 -13.41 15.57
CA THR A 104 14.71 -14.63 14.77
C THR A 104 16.16 -14.83 14.34
N ASN A 105 16.79 -13.83 13.73
CA ASN A 105 18.15 -13.91 13.25
C ASN A 105 19.14 -14.11 14.41
N ASP A 106 19.01 -13.38 15.50
CA ASP A 106 19.89 -13.46 16.67
C ASP A 106 19.79 -14.83 17.33
N CYS A 107 18.57 -15.37 17.50
CA CYS A 107 18.39 -16.72 18.04
C CYS A 107 18.98 -17.76 17.10
N PHE A 108 18.72 -17.67 15.80
CA PHE A 108 19.11 -18.74 14.90
C PHE A 108 20.58 -18.72 14.49
N LEU A 109 21.15 -17.55 14.17
CA LEU A 109 22.56 -17.43 13.79
C LEU A 109 23.48 -17.75 14.96
N LYS A 110 23.10 -17.38 16.19
CA LYS A 110 23.90 -17.65 17.39
C LYS A 110 23.93 -19.14 17.75
N TYR A 111 22.80 -19.84 17.63
CA TYR A 111 22.69 -21.22 18.11
C TYR A 111 22.80 -22.30 17.03
N PHE A 112 22.64 -21.93 15.76
CA PHE A 112 22.79 -22.83 14.62
C PHE A 112 23.80 -22.24 13.62
N PRO A 113 25.11 -22.27 13.94
CA PRO A 113 26.11 -21.96 12.94
C PRO A 113 25.86 -22.88 11.73
N LEU A 114 25.64 -22.25 10.58
CA LEU A 114 25.26 -22.94 9.33
C LEU A 114 26.33 -23.91 8.80
N SER A 115 27.51 -23.97 9.44
CA SER A 115 28.62 -24.84 9.08
C SER A 115 28.25 -26.32 9.25
N GLU A 116 28.41 -27.10 8.18
CA GLU A 116 27.94 -28.49 8.09
C GLU A 116 28.76 -29.50 8.91
N HIS A 117 29.80 -29.04 9.62
CA HIS A 117 30.81 -29.92 10.23
C HIS A 117 30.72 -30.08 11.76
N ASN A 118 29.72 -29.49 12.43
CA ASN A 118 29.67 -29.53 13.90
C ASN A 118 28.83 -30.70 14.44
N HIS A 119 29.52 -31.79 14.82
CA HIS A 119 28.99 -32.92 15.59
C HIS A 119 28.50 -32.56 17.02
N PHE A 120 28.53 -31.29 17.41
CA PHE A 120 28.28 -30.82 18.78
C PHE A 120 26.79 -30.69 19.20
N CYS A 121 25.82 -31.08 18.36
CA CYS A 121 24.39 -30.89 18.66
C CYS A 121 23.81 -31.81 19.76
N SER A 122 24.58 -32.76 20.30
CA SER A 122 24.07 -33.79 21.22
C SER A 122 24.12 -33.41 22.70
N TYR A 123 24.85 -32.36 23.11
CA TYR A 123 25.13 -32.10 24.54
C TYR A 123 25.10 -30.61 24.93
N PHE A 124 24.04 -29.83 24.66
CA PHE A 124 24.12 -28.40 25.01
C PHE A 124 22.87 -27.71 25.59
N PRO A 125 23.05 -26.83 26.61
CA PRO A 125 22.10 -25.83 27.15
C PRO A 125 21.33 -25.02 26.10
N ILE A 126 21.78 -25.04 24.85
CA ILE A 126 21.12 -24.48 23.67
C ILE A 126 19.63 -24.85 23.61
N TYR A 127 19.21 -26.05 24.02
CA TYR A 127 17.78 -26.40 24.01
C TYR A 127 16.95 -25.68 25.08
N GLN A 128 17.53 -25.42 26.25
CA GLN A 128 16.86 -24.65 27.30
C GLN A 128 16.74 -23.18 26.88
N GLN A 129 17.78 -22.65 26.22
CA GLN A 129 17.78 -21.30 25.67
C GLN A 129 16.81 -21.15 24.49
N ILE A 130 16.76 -22.10 23.56
CA ILE A 130 15.75 -22.11 22.47
C ILE A 130 14.34 -22.14 23.05
N ARG A 131 14.11 -22.81 24.19
CA ARG A 131 12.81 -22.85 24.85
C ARG A 131 12.40 -21.49 25.43
N SER A 132 13.32 -20.75 26.07
CA SER A 132 13.06 -19.38 26.52
C SER A 132 12.85 -18.42 25.34
N ASP A 133 13.63 -18.59 24.27
CA ASP A 133 13.56 -17.72 23.10
C ASP A 133 12.26 -17.98 22.29
N ASN A 134 11.76 -19.22 22.27
CA ASN A 134 10.45 -19.55 21.70
C ASN A 134 9.31 -18.86 22.46
N PHE A 135 9.45 -18.69 23.77
CA PHE A 135 8.47 -17.96 24.57
C PHE A 135 8.44 -16.48 24.18
N MET A 136 9.59 -15.83 24.03
CA MET A 136 9.68 -14.44 23.56
C MET A 136 9.07 -14.27 22.17
N LEU A 137 9.36 -15.20 21.27
CA LEU A 137 8.78 -15.21 19.92
C LEU A 137 7.25 -15.30 19.95
N ARG A 138 6.67 -16.15 20.81
CA ARG A 138 5.22 -16.25 20.98
C ARG A 138 4.61 -14.95 21.48
N ILE A 139 5.27 -14.27 22.42
CA ILE A 139 4.84 -12.95 22.91
C ILE A 139 4.84 -11.93 21.76
N MET A 140 5.91 -11.91 20.94
CA MET A 140 5.97 -10.99 19.81
C MET A 140 4.92 -11.28 18.73
N ILE A 141 4.67 -12.56 18.41
CA ILE A 141 3.61 -12.92 17.46
C ILE A 141 2.24 -12.53 17.99
N PHE A 142 2.00 -12.72 19.30
CA PHE A 142 0.78 -12.28 19.95
C PHE A 142 0.63 -10.76 19.88
N GLU A 143 1.69 -10.02 20.18
CA GLU A 143 1.69 -8.56 20.11
C GLU A 143 1.49 -8.05 18.68
N LEU A 144 2.13 -8.69 17.69
CA LEU A 144 1.93 -8.42 16.28
C LEU A 144 0.47 -8.66 15.86
N SER A 145 -0.13 -9.77 16.30
CA SER A 145 -1.54 -10.09 16.06
C SER A 145 -2.45 -9.02 16.67
N ARG A 146 -2.15 -8.56 17.89
CA ARG A 146 -2.87 -7.49 18.58
C ARG A 146 -2.79 -6.16 17.83
N LEU A 147 -1.61 -5.77 17.36
CA LEU A 147 -1.40 -4.56 16.57
C LEU A 147 -2.17 -4.60 15.24
N LEU A 148 -2.21 -5.77 14.60
CA LEU A 148 -2.97 -5.96 13.36
C LEU A 148 -4.47 -5.87 13.55
N LEU A 149 -4.99 -6.40 14.66
CA LEU A 149 -6.41 -6.21 15.00
C LEU A 149 -6.76 -4.73 15.18
N LYS A 150 -5.89 -3.93 15.80
CA LYS A 150 -6.08 -2.47 15.89
C LYS A 150 -6.07 -1.78 14.53
N LEU A 151 -5.30 -2.32 13.58
CA LEU A 151 -5.19 -1.80 12.23
C LEU A 151 -6.28 -2.30 11.28
N LEU A 152 -7.10 -3.29 11.69
CA LEU A 152 -8.09 -3.94 10.85
C LEU A 152 -9.11 -2.95 10.28
N ASP A 153 -9.57 -2.01 11.12
CA ASP A 153 -10.51 -0.95 10.72
C ASP A 153 -9.90 0.04 9.71
N GLN A 154 -8.58 0.03 9.55
CA GLN A 154 -7.83 1.06 8.84
C GLN A 154 -7.16 0.55 7.56
N ILE A 155 -6.73 -0.71 7.56
CA ILE A 155 -5.91 -1.33 6.50
C ILE A 155 -6.77 -2.06 5.45
N GLY A 156 -8.04 -2.30 5.77
CA GLY A 156 -8.98 -2.99 4.90
C GLY A 156 -8.84 -4.51 4.98
N LEU A 157 -9.95 -5.19 4.67
CA LEU A 157 -10.08 -6.64 4.86
C LEU A 157 -9.06 -7.45 4.05
N ASP A 158 -8.78 -7.05 2.80
CA ASP A 158 -7.86 -7.79 1.92
C ASP A 158 -6.43 -7.88 2.48
N LEU A 159 -5.89 -6.76 2.96
CA LEU A 159 -4.53 -6.73 3.50
C LEU A 159 -4.48 -7.37 4.89
N TYR A 160 -5.55 -7.27 5.69
CA TYR A 160 -5.67 -8.05 6.92
C TYR A 160 -5.61 -9.56 6.63
N SER A 161 -6.37 -10.07 5.66
CA SER A 161 -6.36 -11.49 5.30
C SER A 161 -4.96 -11.97 4.87
N LEU A 162 -4.23 -11.15 4.12
CA LEU A 162 -2.85 -11.47 3.74
C LEU A 162 -1.92 -11.52 4.96
N ILE A 163 -1.94 -10.52 5.83
CA ILE A 163 -1.05 -10.51 6.99
C ILE A 163 -1.41 -11.64 7.96
N ASN A 164 -2.70 -11.90 8.15
CA ASN A 164 -3.17 -13.02 8.97
C ASN A 164 -2.72 -14.37 8.39
N ALA A 165 -2.75 -14.55 7.07
CA ALA A 165 -2.21 -15.74 6.43
C ALA A 165 -0.71 -15.94 6.74
N LEU A 166 0.10 -14.88 6.69
CA LEU A 166 1.53 -14.96 7.03
C LEU A 166 1.76 -15.26 8.53
N LEU A 167 0.96 -14.68 9.41
CA LEU A 167 1.00 -14.99 10.85
C LEU A 167 0.64 -16.44 11.16
N ILE A 168 -0.41 -16.96 10.52
CA ILE A 168 -0.82 -18.36 10.64
C ILE A 168 0.32 -19.27 10.16
N GLN A 169 1.03 -18.89 9.09
CA GLN A 169 2.18 -19.65 8.58
C GLN A 169 3.33 -19.70 9.58
N ILE A 170 3.64 -18.57 10.22
CA ILE A 170 4.67 -18.49 11.26
C ILE A 170 4.29 -19.31 12.49
N ASN A 171 3.03 -19.22 12.93
CA ASN A 171 2.51 -20.02 14.03
C ASN A 171 2.55 -21.52 13.73
N TYR A 172 2.27 -21.91 12.48
CA TYR A 172 2.39 -23.29 12.02
C TYR A 172 3.83 -23.80 12.16
N TYR A 173 4.82 -23.07 11.64
CA TYR A 173 6.22 -23.48 11.76
C TYR A 173 6.72 -23.43 13.21
N ASN A 174 6.25 -22.49 14.03
CA ASN A 174 6.58 -22.47 15.45
C ASN A 174 6.00 -23.69 16.19
N SER A 175 4.76 -24.08 15.89
CA SER A 175 4.16 -25.29 16.45
C SER A 175 4.91 -26.55 16.02
N LEU A 176 5.27 -26.64 14.74
CA LEU A 176 6.05 -27.75 14.18
C LEU A 176 7.42 -27.85 14.85
N LEU A 177 8.13 -26.73 14.99
CA LEU A 177 9.42 -26.65 15.67
C LEU A 177 9.31 -27.12 17.12
N ASN A 178 8.30 -26.66 17.86
CA ASN A 178 8.07 -27.09 19.24
C ASN A 178 7.82 -28.60 19.34
N LYS A 179 7.02 -29.17 18.44
CA LYS A 179 6.79 -30.62 18.39
C LYS A 179 8.09 -31.37 18.13
N LEU A 180 8.90 -30.91 17.17
CA LEU A 180 10.20 -31.51 16.86
C LEU A 180 11.17 -31.43 18.03
N LEU A 181 11.21 -30.31 18.75
CA LEU A 181 12.07 -30.13 19.93
C LEU A 181 11.65 -31.06 21.09
N VAL A 182 10.35 -31.29 21.28
CA VAL A 182 9.84 -32.24 22.29
C VAL A 182 10.17 -33.68 21.89
N LEU A 183 9.94 -34.07 20.64
CA LEU A 183 10.18 -35.43 20.13
C LEU A 183 11.67 -35.80 20.08
N ARG A 184 12.56 -34.82 19.87
CA ARG A 184 14.00 -35.07 19.74
C ARG A 184 14.66 -35.61 21.02
N LYS A 185 13.99 -35.53 22.18
CA LYS A 185 14.45 -36.24 23.38
C LYS A 185 14.67 -37.74 23.13
N ASN A 186 14.03 -38.34 22.11
CA ASN A 186 13.95 -39.79 22.02
C ASN A 186 14.57 -40.48 20.78
N THR A 187 14.77 -39.87 19.59
CA THR A 187 15.39 -40.58 18.42
C THR A 187 15.54 -39.81 17.09
N MET A 188 15.13 -38.54 16.97
CA MET A 188 15.01 -37.92 15.63
C MET A 188 16.34 -37.52 14.94
N LYS A 189 16.45 -37.87 13.65
CA LYS A 189 17.49 -37.38 12.72
C LYS A 189 17.43 -35.85 12.61
N GLY A 190 18.56 -35.16 12.84
CA GLY A 190 18.64 -33.69 12.94
C GLY A 190 18.20 -32.87 11.72
N CYS A 191 18.02 -33.50 10.55
CA CYS A 191 17.63 -32.81 9.31
C CYS A 191 16.24 -32.15 9.38
N SER A 192 15.27 -32.71 10.11
CA SER A 192 13.91 -32.16 10.20
C SER A 192 13.86 -30.82 10.95
N VAL A 193 14.69 -30.67 11.98
CA VAL A 193 14.79 -29.41 12.75
C VAL A 193 15.45 -28.33 11.91
N ARG A 194 16.58 -28.62 11.25
CA ARG A 194 17.27 -27.66 10.38
C ARG A 194 16.33 -27.13 9.29
N GLU A 195 15.57 -28.01 8.65
CA GLU A 195 14.62 -27.62 7.60
C GLU A 195 13.44 -26.81 8.16
N CYS A 196 12.89 -27.19 9.32
CA CYS A 196 11.84 -26.41 9.98
C CYS A 196 12.32 -24.98 10.33
N LEU A 197 13.57 -24.85 10.79
CA LEU A 197 14.17 -23.56 11.12
C LEU A 197 14.40 -22.69 9.89
N LYS A 198 14.93 -23.26 8.80
CA LYS A 198 15.08 -22.55 7.52
C LYS A 198 13.74 -22.02 7.02
N ASN A 199 12.70 -22.84 7.08
CA ASN A 199 11.36 -22.42 6.67
C ASN A 199 10.77 -21.36 7.61
N TYR A 200 11.03 -21.46 8.91
CA TYR A 200 10.64 -20.43 9.87
C TYR A 200 11.29 -19.08 9.55
N MET A 201 12.62 -19.04 9.36
CA MET A 201 13.37 -17.83 9.01
C MET A 201 12.91 -17.25 7.67
N ARG A 202 12.66 -18.10 6.68
CA ARG A 202 12.10 -17.66 5.40
C ARG A 202 10.75 -16.97 5.60
N CYS A 203 9.86 -17.54 6.42
CA CYS A 203 8.54 -16.94 6.68
C CYS A 203 8.62 -15.61 7.43
N SER A 204 9.51 -15.48 8.41
CA SER A 204 9.69 -14.20 9.11
C SER A 204 10.27 -13.13 8.18
N LEU A 205 11.18 -13.49 7.29
CA LEU A 205 11.68 -12.56 6.26
C LEU A 205 10.56 -12.19 5.28
N SER A 206 9.71 -13.14 4.89
CA SER A 206 8.55 -12.88 4.04
C SER A 206 7.57 -11.88 4.67
N LEU A 207 7.45 -11.79 6.00
CA LEU A 207 6.69 -10.70 6.62
C LEU A 207 7.23 -9.34 6.18
N LYS A 208 8.54 -9.12 6.25
CA LYS A 208 9.13 -7.85 5.84
C LYS A 208 9.04 -7.64 4.33
N GLU A 209 9.35 -8.66 3.54
CA GLU A 209 9.35 -8.56 2.09
C GLU A 209 7.95 -8.39 1.49
N ILE A 210 6.90 -8.88 2.16
CA ILE A 210 5.52 -8.80 1.67
C ILE A 210 4.76 -7.67 2.34
N VAL A 211 4.76 -7.61 3.67
CA VAL A 211 3.89 -6.71 4.43
C VAL A 211 4.38 -5.27 4.33
N ILE A 212 5.69 -5.02 4.40
CA ILE A 212 6.22 -3.65 4.38
C ILE A 212 5.91 -2.95 3.06
N PRO A 213 6.16 -3.52 1.87
CA PRO A 213 5.79 -2.87 0.61
C PRO A 213 4.29 -2.59 0.49
N LEU A 214 3.45 -3.46 1.04
CA LEU A 214 2.00 -3.29 1.00
C LEU A 214 1.53 -2.17 1.93
N ILE A 215 2.10 -2.11 3.14
CA ILE A 215 1.89 -1.01 4.07
C ILE A 215 2.35 0.31 3.44
N GLU A 216 3.53 0.34 2.84
CA GLU A 216 4.04 1.54 2.17
C GLU A 216 3.15 1.95 0.98
N CYS A 217 2.67 0.97 0.22
CA CYS A 217 1.73 1.16 -0.88
C CYS A 217 0.38 1.72 -0.42
N CYS A 218 -0.09 1.41 0.79
CA CYS A 218 -1.31 1.98 1.36
C CYS A 218 -1.20 3.49 1.62
N ASN A 219 -0.02 4.09 1.46
CA ASN A 219 0.21 5.52 1.44
C ASN A 219 -0.38 6.24 2.66
N PHE A 220 -0.02 5.76 3.84
CA PHE A 220 -0.52 6.29 5.11
C PHE A 220 -0.09 7.74 5.37
N VAL A 221 0.88 8.28 4.63
CA VAL A 221 1.21 9.70 4.70
C VAL A 221 1.37 10.22 3.28
N PHE A 222 0.43 11.05 2.84
CA PHE A 222 0.52 11.68 1.54
C PHE A 222 1.69 12.67 1.50
N LEU A 223 2.35 12.76 0.35
CA LEU A 223 3.49 13.66 0.15
C LEU A 223 3.10 15.12 0.44
N GLU A 224 1.86 15.51 0.16
CA GLU A 224 1.32 16.82 0.50
C GLU A 224 1.23 17.10 2.01
N ASP A 225 0.98 16.09 2.83
CA ASP A 225 0.92 16.25 4.28
C ASP A 225 2.32 16.30 4.88
N LEU A 226 3.26 15.51 4.35
CA LEU A 226 4.68 15.64 4.69
C LEU A 226 5.21 17.03 4.43
N MET A 227 4.84 17.63 3.29
CA MET A 227 5.25 19.00 2.97
C MET A 227 4.73 20.01 3.97
N LYS A 228 3.50 19.84 4.49
CA LYS A 228 2.97 20.74 5.55
C LYS A 228 3.78 20.61 6.83
N ILE A 229 4.23 19.41 7.19
CA ILE A 229 5.10 19.19 8.35
C ILE A 229 6.45 19.88 8.13
N PHE A 230 7.07 19.69 6.97
CA PHE A 230 8.34 20.36 6.69
C PHE A 230 8.19 21.89 6.70
N GLU A 231 7.11 22.43 6.14
CA GLU A 231 6.79 23.86 6.19
C GLU A 231 6.65 24.34 7.65
N SER A 232 5.94 23.61 8.52
CA SER A 232 5.78 24.01 9.92
C SER A 232 7.11 23.99 10.68
N LYS A 233 7.98 23.01 10.42
CA LYS A 233 9.30 22.90 11.07
C LYS A 233 10.28 23.97 10.62
N ILE A 234 10.20 24.44 9.37
CA ILE A 234 11.03 25.57 8.88
C ILE A 234 10.62 26.89 9.54
N LEU A 235 9.32 27.05 9.83
CA LEU A 235 8.79 28.23 10.50
C LEU A 235 9.10 28.24 12.00
N ASP A 236 9.41 27.09 12.60
CA ASP A 236 9.84 26.99 13.99
C ASP A 236 11.29 27.48 14.15
N SER A 237 11.45 28.66 14.75
CA SER A 237 12.74 29.30 14.97
C SER A 237 13.71 28.47 15.82
N ARG A 238 13.21 27.51 16.60
CA ARG A 238 14.05 26.63 17.43
C ARG A 238 14.88 25.64 16.61
N LEU A 239 14.53 25.43 15.34
CA LEU A 239 15.15 24.45 14.44
C LEU A 239 16.06 25.10 13.39
N GLU A 240 16.58 26.30 13.65
CA GLU A 240 17.41 27.05 12.69
C GLU A 240 18.59 26.24 12.14
N ARG A 241 19.19 25.36 12.97
CA ARG A 241 20.28 24.45 12.57
C ARG A 241 19.87 23.45 11.47
N TYR A 242 18.61 23.04 11.40
CA TYR A 242 18.11 22.04 10.44
C TYR A 242 17.36 22.66 9.27
N ARG A 243 17.21 23.99 9.27
CA ARG A 243 16.41 24.71 8.29
C ARG A 243 16.86 24.46 6.86
N SER A 244 18.16 24.50 6.59
CA SER A 244 18.72 24.26 5.25
C SER A 244 18.45 22.84 4.75
N THR A 245 18.51 21.84 5.65
CA THR A 245 18.17 20.45 5.34
C THR A 245 16.70 20.31 4.96
N TYR A 246 15.79 20.90 5.74
CA TYR A 246 14.36 20.85 5.42
C TYR A 246 14.00 21.62 4.15
N GLU A 247 14.62 22.79 3.91
CA GLU A 247 14.46 23.55 2.66
C GLU A 247 14.91 22.73 1.44
N LEU A 248 16.02 22.00 1.56
CA LEU A 248 16.51 21.10 0.52
C LEU A 248 15.52 19.94 0.26
N GLU A 249 15.02 19.30 1.32
CA GLU A 249 14.03 18.22 1.20
C GLU A 249 12.72 18.71 0.56
N ILE A 250 12.21 19.86 0.99
CA ILE A 250 11.03 20.49 0.38
C ILE A 250 11.25 20.74 -1.12
N ARG A 251 12.42 21.25 -1.51
CA ARG A 251 12.76 21.50 -2.91
C ARG A 251 12.81 20.21 -3.72
N ASN A 252 13.41 19.16 -3.16
CA ASN A 252 13.50 17.84 -3.80
C ASN A 252 12.10 17.23 -4.01
N ILE A 253 11.29 17.22 -2.95
CA ILE A 253 9.89 16.75 -2.98
C ILE A 253 9.09 17.54 -4.02
N TYR A 254 9.22 18.87 -4.04
CA TYR A 254 8.52 19.70 -5.01
C TYR A 254 8.92 19.40 -6.45
N SER A 255 10.23 19.32 -6.73
CA SER A 255 10.74 19.01 -8.07
C SER A 255 10.18 17.68 -8.57
N PHE A 256 10.18 16.68 -7.69
CA PHE A 256 9.55 15.40 -7.98
C PHE A 256 8.05 15.54 -8.26
N LEU A 257 7.28 16.17 -7.36
CA LEU A 257 5.84 16.34 -7.52
C LEU A 257 5.50 17.06 -8.82
N LYS A 258 6.26 18.09 -9.19
CA LYS A 258 6.06 18.82 -10.44
C LYS A 258 6.22 17.92 -11.66
N SER A 259 7.31 17.15 -11.71
CA SER A 259 7.56 16.18 -12.78
C SER A 259 6.46 15.11 -12.82
N LYS A 260 6.18 14.52 -11.66
CA LYS A 260 5.24 13.42 -11.50
C LYS A 260 3.79 13.82 -11.82
N TYR A 261 3.31 14.94 -11.29
CA TYR A 261 1.97 15.46 -11.58
C TYR A 261 1.81 15.81 -13.04
N SER A 262 2.85 16.29 -13.70
CA SER A 262 2.81 16.51 -15.15
C SER A 262 2.46 15.21 -15.89
N ALA A 263 3.18 14.13 -15.60
CA ALA A 263 2.95 12.81 -16.19
C ALA A 263 1.55 12.26 -15.85
N ILE A 264 1.16 12.31 -14.57
CA ILE A 264 -0.16 11.85 -14.11
C ILE A 264 -1.29 12.63 -14.79
N ILE A 265 -1.17 13.96 -14.89
CA ILE A 265 -2.17 14.81 -15.55
C ILE A 265 -2.29 14.44 -17.03
N ILE A 266 -1.18 14.20 -17.72
CA ILE A 266 -1.19 13.75 -19.13
C ILE A 266 -1.93 12.41 -19.25
N ASN A 267 -1.60 11.43 -18.40
CA ASN A 267 -2.23 10.11 -18.40
C ASN A 267 -3.74 10.18 -18.11
N LYS A 268 -4.14 10.94 -17.08
CA LYS A 268 -5.56 11.14 -16.75
C LYS A 268 -6.32 11.84 -17.88
N ARG A 269 -5.72 12.85 -18.54
CA ARG A 269 -6.31 13.49 -19.73
C ARG A 269 -6.47 12.53 -20.89
N MET A 270 -5.48 11.67 -21.15
CA MET A 270 -5.57 10.63 -22.19
C MET A 270 -6.67 9.63 -21.87
N ARG A 271 -6.80 9.23 -20.60
CA ARG A 271 -7.88 8.36 -20.13
C ARG A 271 -9.26 9.00 -20.28
N ILE A 272 -9.41 10.28 -19.92
CA ILE A 272 -10.66 11.04 -20.16
C ILE A 272 -10.99 11.04 -21.66
N LYS A 273 -10.02 11.36 -22.52
CA LYS A 273 -10.21 11.35 -23.98
C LYS A 273 -10.65 9.98 -24.49
N PHE A 274 -10.06 8.90 -23.98
CA PHE A 274 -10.44 7.54 -24.31
C PHE A 274 -11.85 7.16 -23.83
N LEU A 275 -12.19 7.47 -22.58
CA LEU A 275 -13.52 7.25 -22.00
C LEU A 275 -14.60 8.00 -22.78
N LEU A 276 -14.35 9.27 -23.09
CA LEU A 276 -15.26 10.07 -23.91
C LEU A 276 -15.37 9.53 -25.33
N LYS A 277 -14.31 8.92 -25.90
CA LYS A 277 -14.33 8.26 -27.21
C LYS A 277 -15.19 6.99 -27.20
N LYS A 278 -15.23 6.24 -26.09
CA LYS A 278 -16.07 5.04 -25.94
C LYS A 278 -17.57 5.35 -25.93
N ILE A 279 -17.96 6.57 -25.55
CA ILE A 279 -19.33 7.04 -25.77
C ILE A 279 -19.47 7.28 -27.27
N ASP A 280 -20.01 6.28 -27.97
CA ASP A 280 -20.23 6.38 -29.41
C ASP A 280 -21.42 7.28 -29.70
N LEU A 281 -21.13 8.55 -29.96
CA LEU A 281 -22.13 9.53 -30.37
C LEU A 281 -22.46 9.44 -31.87
N ARG A 282 -21.82 8.52 -32.60
CA ARG A 282 -22.18 8.22 -34.00
C ARG A 282 -23.30 7.18 -34.07
N ASP A 283 -23.38 6.30 -33.09
CA ASP A 283 -24.52 5.40 -32.93
C ASP A 283 -25.78 6.22 -32.67
N LYS A 284 -26.71 6.15 -33.62
CA LYS A 284 -27.95 6.94 -33.59
C LYS A 284 -28.81 6.57 -32.39
N ASP A 285 -28.79 5.31 -31.97
CA ASP A 285 -29.57 4.82 -30.84
C ASP A 285 -29.00 5.33 -29.51
N THR A 286 -27.69 5.20 -29.29
CA THR A 286 -27.00 5.80 -28.14
C THR A 286 -27.20 7.31 -28.10
N LEU A 287 -27.10 7.99 -29.24
CA LEU A 287 -27.31 9.44 -29.33
C LEU A 287 -28.76 9.83 -29.01
N ASN A 288 -29.75 9.11 -29.53
CA ASN A 288 -31.16 9.34 -29.25
C ASN A 288 -31.48 9.11 -27.76
N LYS A 289 -30.94 8.05 -27.17
CA LYS A 289 -31.03 7.78 -25.72
C LYS A 289 -30.40 8.90 -24.89
N ILE A 290 -29.27 9.44 -25.35
CA ILE A 290 -28.63 10.59 -24.69
C ILE A 290 -29.50 11.85 -24.83
N TYR A 291 -30.08 12.12 -26.00
CA TYR A 291 -30.94 13.30 -26.19
C TYR A 291 -32.24 13.20 -25.38
N SER A 292 -32.88 12.03 -25.35
CA SER A 292 -34.05 11.78 -24.51
C SER A 292 -33.68 11.94 -23.04
N PHE A 293 -32.54 11.37 -22.62
CA PHE A 293 -31.99 11.56 -21.27
C PHE A 293 -31.79 13.03 -20.96
N LEU A 294 -31.24 13.83 -21.88
CA LEU A 294 -31.01 15.26 -21.69
C LEU A 294 -32.28 16.12 -21.80
N LYS A 295 -33.41 15.57 -22.24
CA LYS A 295 -34.65 16.30 -22.60
C LYS A 295 -34.39 17.39 -23.66
N ILE A 296 -33.50 17.13 -24.62
CA ILE A 296 -33.21 18.05 -25.73
C ILE A 296 -34.15 17.69 -26.88
N GLN A 297 -35.03 18.61 -27.26
CA GLN A 297 -35.83 18.45 -28.48
C GLN A 297 -34.88 18.48 -29.69
N CYS A 298 -34.80 17.36 -30.39
CA CYS A 298 -33.85 17.15 -31.48
C CYS A 298 -34.37 17.78 -32.78
N HIS A 299 -34.53 19.10 -32.81
CA HIS A 299 -34.89 19.83 -34.02
C HIS A 299 -33.64 20.49 -34.61
N LYS A 300 -33.02 19.80 -35.58
CA LYS A 300 -31.95 20.23 -36.50
C LYS A 300 -30.48 19.93 -36.12
N LYS A 301 -29.74 19.72 -37.22
CA LYS A 301 -28.40 19.16 -37.41
C LYS A 301 -27.30 19.78 -36.54
N PHE A 302 -26.46 18.89 -36.00
CA PHE A 302 -25.14 19.13 -35.38
C PHE A 302 -25.13 19.91 -34.05
N SER A 303 -25.63 19.28 -33.00
CA SER A 303 -25.11 19.60 -31.66
C SER A 303 -23.62 19.21 -31.62
N ASN A 304 -22.74 20.19 -31.47
CA ASN A 304 -21.31 19.97 -31.24
C ASN A 304 -21.15 18.96 -30.09
N ARG A 305 -20.38 17.89 -30.32
CA ARG A 305 -20.08 16.84 -29.33
C ARG A 305 -19.69 17.40 -27.96
N ARG A 306 -18.97 18.54 -27.93
CA ARG A 306 -18.60 19.24 -26.70
C ARG A 306 -19.81 19.75 -25.91
N VAL A 307 -20.85 20.24 -26.59
CA VAL A 307 -22.09 20.73 -25.96
C VAL A 307 -22.87 19.58 -25.35
N ILE A 308 -22.98 18.44 -26.04
CA ILE A 308 -23.64 17.24 -25.52
C ILE A 308 -22.93 16.75 -24.26
N ILE A 309 -21.60 16.62 -24.30
CA ILE A 309 -20.79 16.20 -23.14
C ILE A 309 -20.93 17.20 -21.99
N LYS A 310 -20.92 18.52 -22.26
CA LYS A 310 -21.10 19.55 -21.24
C LYS A 310 -22.46 19.44 -20.56
N ARG A 311 -23.54 19.29 -21.33
CA ARG A 311 -24.90 19.11 -20.78
C ARG A 311 -25.06 17.80 -20.02
N LEU A 312 -24.41 16.72 -20.46
CA LEU A 312 -24.33 15.47 -19.72
C LEU A 312 -23.65 15.66 -18.36
N LEU A 313 -22.52 16.38 -18.33
CA LEU A 313 -21.83 16.72 -17.09
C LEU A 313 -22.73 17.57 -16.17
N GLU A 314 -23.39 18.60 -16.69
CA GLU A 314 -24.33 19.44 -15.92
C GLU A 314 -25.49 18.62 -15.36
N LYS A 315 -26.09 17.73 -16.17
CA LYS A 315 -27.25 16.94 -15.75
C LYS A 315 -26.92 15.94 -14.65
N VAL A 316 -25.75 15.29 -14.72
CA VAL A 316 -25.27 14.41 -13.64
C VAL A 316 -24.99 15.20 -12.35
N ASN A 317 -24.70 16.51 -12.41
CA ASN A 317 -24.53 17.33 -11.20
C ASN A 317 -25.86 17.63 -10.49
N MET A 318 -26.98 17.61 -11.20
CA MET A 318 -28.29 17.96 -10.62
C MET A 318 -28.90 16.85 -9.75
N GLY A 319 -28.21 15.71 -9.57
CA GLY A 319 -28.67 14.63 -8.68
C GLY A 319 -30.05 14.05 -9.04
N ILE A 320 -30.42 14.11 -10.32
CA ILE A 320 -31.74 13.65 -10.78
C ILE A 320 -31.93 12.17 -10.38
N SER A 321 -33.04 11.89 -9.69
CA SER A 321 -33.25 10.67 -8.92
C SER A 321 -33.13 9.39 -9.75
N ASP A 322 -32.55 8.37 -9.12
CA ASP A 322 -32.19 7.07 -9.72
C ASP A 322 -33.39 6.21 -10.15
N SER A 323 -34.62 6.66 -9.91
CA SER A 323 -35.83 5.83 -10.11
C SER A 323 -36.15 5.58 -11.58
N LEU A 324 -35.69 6.42 -12.52
CA LEU A 324 -36.11 6.32 -13.92
C LEU A 324 -35.27 5.38 -14.81
N TYR A 325 -34.16 4.82 -14.31
CA TYR A 325 -33.10 4.33 -15.21
C TYR A 325 -32.44 3.01 -14.81
N LYS A 326 -33.10 2.20 -13.96
CA LYS A 326 -32.51 0.94 -13.49
C LYS A 326 -32.24 -0.08 -14.60
N ASP A 327 -32.90 0.04 -15.76
CA ASP A 327 -32.87 -1.03 -16.78
C ASP A 327 -32.06 -0.71 -18.06
N ASP A 328 -31.71 0.56 -18.34
CA ASP A 328 -30.92 0.87 -19.54
C ASP A 328 -29.41 0.80 -19.28
N LYS A 329 -28.83 -0.36 -19.59
CA LYS A 329 -27.38 -0.64 -19.52
C LYS A 329 -26.52 0.43 -20.22
N THR A 330 -27.02 1.07 -21.28
CA THR A 330 -26.32 2.11 -22.03
C THR A 330 -26.20 3.40 -21.21
N LEU A 331 -27.31 3.83 -20.61
CA LEU A 331 -27.34 5.02 -19.77
C LEU A 331 -26.54 4.82 -18.48
N ILE A 332 -26.59 3.62 -17.89
CA ILE A 332 -25.76 3.25 -16.74
C ILE A 332 -24.27 3.37 -17.10
N PHE A 333 -23.86 2.83 -18.25
CA PHE A 333 -22.48 2.94 -18.74
C PHE A 333 -22.06 4.40 -19.00
N VAL A 334 -22.91 5.19 -19.68
CA VAL A 334 -22.64 6.60 -19.98
C VAL A 334 -22.51 7.41 -18.69
N ARG A 335 -23.44 7.24 -17.74
CA ARG A 335 -23.41 7.91 -16.44
C ARG A 335 -22.14 7.57 -15.65
N SER A 336 -21.83 6.28 -15.52
CA SER A 336 -20.60 5.81 -14.84
C SER A 336 -19.35 6.41 -15.49
N THR A 337 -19.33 6.48 -16.82
CA THR A 337 -18.23 7.10 -17.58
C THR A 337 -18.11 8.60 -17.29
N ILE A 338 -19.21 9.33 -17.25
CA ILE A 338 -19.24 10.78 -16.97
C ILE A 338 -18.78 11.06 -15.53
N GLU A 339 -19.26 10.30 -14.56
CA GLU A 339 -18.85 10.42 -13.16
C GLU A 339 -17.34 10.17 -13.00
N LEU A 340 -16.81 9.15 -13.69
CA LEU A 340 -15.37 8.89 -13.72
C LEU A 340 -14.58 10.05 -14.35
N VAL A 341 -15.06 10.64 -15.45
CA VAL A 341 -14.43 11.81 -16.09
C VAL A 341 -14.39 13.00 -15.13
N LYS A 342 -15.51 13.30 -14.44
CA LYS A 342 -15.56 14.38 -13.46
C LYS A 342 -14.56 14.19 -12.33
N LYS A 343 -14.48 12.97 -11.79
CA LYS A 343 -13.52 12.64 -10.74
C LYS A 343 -12.09 12.91 -11.21
N LEU A 344 -11.72 12.44 -12.40
CA LEU A 344 -10.38 12.65 -12.96
C LEU A 344 -10.08 14.15 -13.22
N ASP A 345 -11.05 14.91 -13.72
CA ASP A 345 -10.90 16.35 -13.94
C ASP A 345 -10.72 17.12 -12.63
N ASN A 346 -11.48 16.77 -11.58
CA ASN A 346 -11.31 17.36 -10.25
C ASN A 346 -9.92 17.06 -9.67
N GLU A 347 -9.46 15.80 -9.76
CA GLU A 347 -8.11 15.42 -9.33
C GLU A 347 -7.04 16.25 -10.07
N ILE A 348 -7.16 16.43 -11.40
CA ILE A 348 -6.25 17.28 -12.19
C ILE A 348 -6.28 18.73 -11.70
N PHE A 349 -7.47 19.27 -11.40
CA PHE A 349 -7.63 20.62 -10.90
C PHE A 349 -6.93 20.80 -9.54
N GLU A 350 -7.15 19.89 -8.60
CA GLU A 350 -6.53 19.93 -7.29
C GLU A 350 -4.99 19.82 -7.36
N MET A 351 -4.45 18.91 -8.18
CA MET A 351 -3.00 18.80 -8.41
C MET A 351 -2.39 20.12 -8.87
N LYS A 352 -3.05 20.80 -9.83
CA LYS A 352 -2.58 22.11 -10.32
C LYS A 352 -2.69 23.19 -9.25
N LEU A 353 -3.79 23.20 -8.50
CA LEU A 353 -4.00 24.18 -7.43
C LEU A 353 -2.94 24.01 -6.34
N PHE A 354 -2.64 22.76 -5.97
CA PHE A 354 -1.59 22.40 -5.01
C PHE A 354 -0.22 22.95 -5.45
N LEU A 355 0.23 22.62 -6.67
CA LEU A 355 1.54 23.09 -7.17
C LEU A 355 1.63 24.62 -7.25
N ARG A 356 0.53 25.29 -7.60
CA ARG A 356 0.48 26.77 -7.63
C ARG A 356 0.58 27.38 -6.24
N LYS A 357 -0.20 26.86 -5.27
CA LYS A 357 -0.15 27.33 -3.88
C LYS A 357 1.25 27.13 -3.30
N PHE A 358 1.85 25.98 -3.56
CA PHE A 358 3.18 25.66 -3.09
C PHE A 358 4.25 26.61 -3.66
N MET A 359 4.25 26.85 -4.99
CA MET A 359 5.19 27.80 -5.62
C MET A 359 5.13 29.20 -5.00
N ARG A 360 3.93 29.68 -4.67
CA ARG A 360 3.75 30.99 -4.03
C ARG A 360 4.38 31.03 -2.65
N ARG A 361 4.18 29.98 -1.84
CA ARG A 361 4.76 29.90 -0.48
C ARG A 361 6.28 29.85 -0.52
N HIS A 362 6.84 28.99 -1.37
CA HIS A 362 8.28 28.82 -1.47
C HIS A 362 8.99 30.11 -1.91
N ASN A 363 8.42 30.84 -2.89
CA ASN A 363 8.98 32.12 -3.32
C ASN A 363 8.96 33.18 -2.21
N ASN A 364 7.89 33.22 -1.40
CA ASN A 364 7.80 34.15 -0.28
C ASN A 364 8.85 33.85 0.81
N CYS A 365 9.12 32.56 1.09
CA CYS A 365 10.15 32.16 2.06
C CYS A 365 11.56 32.56 1.62
N LEU A 366 11.88 32.43 0.33
CA LEU A 366 13.19 32.82 -0.22
C LEU A 366 13.40 34.33 -0.25
N VAL A 367 12.36 35.11 -0.56
CA VAL A 367 12.49 36.58 -0.57
C VAL A 367 12.67 37.12 0.85
N GLY A 368 11.98 36.54 1.84
CA GLY A 368 12.10 36.95 3.24
C GLY A 368 13.48 36.68 3.88
N SER A 369 14.23 35.70 3.39
CA SER A 369 15.58 35.41 3.91
C SER A 369 16.67 36.32 3.31
N ILE A 370 16.44 36.88 2.13
CA ILE A 370 17.38 37.84 1.49
C ILE A 370 17.30 39.21 2.15
N ILE A 371 16.12 39.65 2.60
CA ILE A 371 15.91 40.99 3.20
C ILE A 371 16.45 41.08 4.64
N LYS A 372 16.71 39.95 5.31
CA LYS A 372 17.20 39.91 6.70
C LYS A 372 18.73 39.75 6.85
N LYS A 373 19.45 39.62 5.74
CA LYS A 373 20.91 39.68 5.71
C LYS A 373 21.32 41.06 5.20
#